data_AF-A0A6N2E4F6-F1
#
_entry.id   AF-A0A6N2E4F6-F1
#
_cell.length_a   1.000
_cell.length_b   1.000
_cell.length_c   1.000
_cell.angle_alpha   90.00
_cell.angle_beta   90.00
_cell.angle_gamma   90.00
#
_symmetry.space_group_name_H-M   'P 1'
#
loop_
_entity.id
_entity.type
_entity.pdbx_description
1 polymer ?
#
loop_
_entity_poly.entity_id
_entity_poly.type
_entity_poly.pdbx_seq_one_letter_code
_entity_poly.pdbx_strand_id
1 'polypeptide(L)'
;MMDVLNSNMARFHTAQTAATSNTPTIRGNEERERLIEVTQEFEAMFVKQMLDSMRSSRDTESDLFHGGFAEEVFDDMLYSEYAKKMAAGGDFGIARLLQQQFGVE
;
A
#
# COMPACT_ATOMS: atom_id res chain seq x y z
N MET A 1 16.10 20.09 30.95
CA MET A 1 16.19 19.22 29.75
C MET A 1 15.33 17.96 29.88
N MET A 2 15.16 17.37 31.07
CA MET A 2 14.27 16.21 31.28
C MET A 2 12.76 16.51 31.10
N ASP A 3 12.30 17.74 31.38
CA ASP A 3 10.86 18.08 31.27
C ASP A 3 10.35 18.18 29.82
N VAL A 4 11.22 18.57 28.89
CA VAL A 4 10.87 18.70 27.46
C VAL A 4 10.71 17.32 26.82
N LEU A 5 11.54 16.36 27.22
CA LEU A 5 11.42 14.96 26.82
C LEU A 5 10.12 14.34 27.35
N ASN A 6 9.78 14.59 28.61
CA ASN A 6 8.55 14.08 29.21
C ASN A 6 7.28 14.70 28.60
N SER A 7 7.32 16.00 28.31
CA SER A 7 6.23 16.73 27.63
C SER A 7 6.00 16.25 26.20
N ASN A 8 7.08 16.02 25.45
CA ASN A 8 6.99 15.49 24.09
C ASN A 8 6.50 14.03 24.07
N MET A 9 6.88 13.21 25.06
CA MET A 9 6.39 11.84 25.23
C MET A 9 4.87 11.80 25.49
N ALA A 10 4.38 12.69 26.37
CA ALA A 10 2.95 12.80 26.68
C ALA A 10 2.12 13.24 25.46
N ARG A 11 2.66 14.16 24.65
CA ARG A 11 2.05 14.61 23.39
C ARG A 11 2.00 13.53 22.32
N PHE A 12 3.04 12.69 22.23
CA PHE A 12 3.05 11.56 21.31
C PHE A 12 2.01 10.51 21.68
N HIS A 13 1.88 10.20 22.97
CA HIS A 13 0.86 9.29 23.48
C HIS A 13 -0.57 9.81 23.25
N THR A 14 -0.82 11.11 23.46
CA THR A 14 -2.15 11.71 23.22
C THR A 14 -2.47 11.82 21.73
N ALA A 15 -1.49 12.10 20.86
CA ALA A 15 -1.68 12.09 19.41
C ALA A 15 -1.95 10.67 18.87
N GLN A 16 -1.26 9.65 19.41
CA GLN A 16 -1.50 8.25 19.05
C GLN A 16 -2.88 7.77 19.51
N THR A 17 -3.29 8.12 20.73
CA THR A 17 -4.63 7.76 21.26
C THR A 17 -5.76 8.45 20.49
N ALA A 18 -5.56 9.70 20.03
CA ALA A 18 -6.56 10.43 19.24
C ALA A 18 -6.73 9.89 17.81
N ALA A 19 -5.67 9.31 17.23
CA ALA A 19 -5.74 8.68 15.91
C ALA A 19 -6.56 7.37 15.91
N THR A 20 -6.61 6.65 17.03
CA THR A 20 -7.38 5.40 17.17
C THR A 20 -8.88 5.65 17.41
N SER A 21 -9.26 6.75 18.06
CA SER A 21 -10.64 6.98 18.53
C SER A 21 -11.66 7.34 17.44
N ASN A 22 -11.25 7.64 16.21
CA ASN A 22 -12.13 8.16 15.17
C ASN A 22 -12.19 7.31 13.89
N THR A 23 -11.72 6.06 13.95
CA THR A 23 -11.77 5.17 12.79
C THR A 23 -13.18 4.60 12.65
N PRO A 24 -13.88 4.80 11.51
CA PRO A 24 -15.19 4.21 11.29
C PRO A 24 -15.08 2.69 11.43
N THR A 25 -15.78 2.13 12.41
CA THR A 25 -15.82 0.68 12.62
C THR A 25 -16.85 0.09 11.68
N ILE A 26 -16.39 -0.75 10.76
CA ILE A 26 -17.24 -1.46 9.81
C ILE A 26 -18.09 -2.50 10.55
N ARG A 27 -19.42 -2.41 10.44
CA ARG A 27 -20.38 -3.31 11.09
C ARG A 27 -21.24 -4.00 10.02
N GLY A 28 -20.76 -5.14 9.50
CA GLY A 28 -21.50 -5.96 8.54
C GLY A 28 -20.57 -6.87 7.74
N ASN A 29 -21.04 -8.07 7.40
CA ASN A 29 -20.24 -9.05 6.63
C ASN A 29 -19.91 -8.53 5.22
N GLU A 30 -20.89 -7.91 4.55
CA GLU A 30 -20.70 -7.34 3.20
C GLU A 30 -19.67 -6.21 3.19
N GLU A 31 -19.72 -5.34 4.19
CA GLU A 31 -18.79 -4.22 4.30
C GLU A 31 -17.37 -4.69 4.68
N ARG A 32 -17.25 -5.80 5.42
CA ARG A 32 -15.96 -6.46 5.70
C ARG A 32 -15.37 -7.09 4.44
N GLU A 33 -16.19 -7.73 3.60
CA GLU A 33 -15.75 -8.27 2.30
C GLU A 33 -15.26 -7.14 1.38
N ARG A 34 -16.02 -6.05 1.28
CA ARG A 34 -15.60 -4.84 0.54
C ARG A 34 -14.30 -4.25 1.10
N LEU A 35 -14.13 -4.22 2.42
CA LEU A 35 -12.88 -3.74 3.03
C LEU A 35 -11.69 -4.60 2.61
N ILE A 36 -11.85 -5.94 2.60
CA ILE A 36 -10.80 -6.85 2.17
C ILE A 36 -10.45 -6.62 0.69
N GLU A 37 -11.46 -6.52 -0.18
CA GLU A 37 -11.29 -6.26 -1.61
C GLU A 37 -10.54 -4.94 -1.86
N VAL A 38 -11.04 -3.84 -1.30
CA VAL A 38 -10.47 -2.50 -1.50
C VAL A 38 -9.04 -2.41 -0.95
N THR A 39 -8.76 -3.02 0.20
CA THR A 39 -7.42 -3.00 0.78
C THR A 39 -6.42 -3.85 -0.02
N GLN A 40 -6.86 -4.97 -0.60
CA GLN A 40 -6.05 -5.77 -1.53
C GLN A 40 -5.78 -5.02 -2.84
N GLU A 41 -6.79 -4.35 -3.40
CA GLU A 41 -6.62 -3.52 -4.60
C GLU A 41 -5.65 -2.36 -4.35
N PHE A 42 -5.73 -1.73 -3.17
CA PHE A 42 -4.80 -0.68 -2.78
C PHE A 42 -3.36 -1.21 -2.70
N GLU A 43 -3.16 -2.37 -2.07
CA GLU A 43 -1.83 -3.00 -2.02
C GLU A 43 -1.32 -3.32 -3.43
N ALA A 44 -2.17 -3.80 -4.34
CA ALA A 44 -1.78 -4.02 -5.74
C ALA A 44 -1.36 -2.71 -6.43
N MET A 45 -2.08 -1.60 -6.25
CA MET A 45 -1.68 -0.30 -6.80
C MET A 45 -0.33 0.17 -6.25
N PHE A 46 -0.11 -0.01 -4.95
CA PHE A 46 1.16 0.35 -4.31
C PHE A 46 2.32 -0.48 -4.86
N VAL A 47 2.13 -1.80 -4.99
CA VAL A 47 3.15 -2.69 -5.58
C VAL A 47 3.41 -2.32 -7.04
N LYS A 48 2.38 -1.98 -7.83
CA LYS A 48 2.56 -1.49 -9.20
C LYS A 48 3.42 -0.24 -9.23
N GLN A 49 3.14 0.75 -8.37
CA GLN A 49 3.94 1.97 -8.30
C GLN A 49 5.41 1.69 -7.94
N MET A 50 5.65 0.70 -7.08
CA MET A 50 7.01 0.25 -6.74
C MET A 50 7.69 -0.40 -7.96
N LEU A 51 7.00 -1.29 -8.68
CA LEU A 51 7.51 -1.93 -9.89
C LEU A 51 7.78 -0.92 -11.01
N ASP A 52 6.90 0.06 -11.19
CA ASP A 52 7.05 1.15 -12.16
C ASP A 52 8.28 2.00 -11.82
N SER A 53 8.50 2.31 -10.54
CA SER A 53 9.71 3.01 -10.07
C SER A 53 10.99 2.19 -10.28
N MET A 54 10.93 0.87 -10.06
CA MET A 54 12.04 -0.05 -10.35
C MET A 54 12.34 -0.09 -11.85
N ARG A 55 11.32 -0.13 -12.70
CA ARG A 55 11.44 -0.08 -14.16
C ARG A 55 12.06 1.24 -14.62
N SER A 56 11.57 2.37 -14.12
CA SER A 56 12.10 3.69 -14.49
C SER A 56 13.54 3.92 -14.03
N SER A 57 13.99 3.19 -13.01
CA SER A 57 15.38 3.23 -12.53
C SER A 57 16.35 2.42 -13.40
N ARG A 58 15.84 1.60 -14.34
CA ARG A 58 16.67 0.90 -15.33
C ARG A 58 16.93 1.86 -16.49
N ASP A 59 18.19 2.00 -16.90
CA ASP A 59 18.58 2.79 -18.07
C ASP A 59 18.12 2.11 -19.38
N THR A 60 16.85 2.26 -19.71
CA THR A 60 16.26 1.80 -20.99
C THR A 60 16.76 2.61 -22.20
N GLU A 61 17.30 3.80 -21.97
CA GLU A 61 17.91 4.67 -23.00
C GLU A 61 19.15 4.04 -23.66
N SER A 62 19.79 3.07 -22.99
CA SER A 62 21.01 2.42 -23.49
C SER A 62 20.76 1.23 -24.41
N ASP A 63 19.51 0.75 -24.50
CA ASP A 63 19.17 -0.41 -25.31
C ASP A 63 18.81 0.03 -26.73
N LEU A 64 19.76 -0.13 -27.66
CA LEU A 64 19.59 0.11 -29.10
C LEU A 64 18.45 -0.72 -29.75
N PHE A 65 17.85 -1.64 -28.99
CA PHE A 65 16.81 -2.59 -29.40
C PHE A 65 15.58 -2.53 -28.48
N HIS A 66 15.07 -1.34 -28.17
CA HIS A 66 13.79 -1.23 -27.46
C HIS A 66 12.62 -1.72 -28.36
N GLY A 67 11.71 -2.53 -27.82
CA GLY A 67 10.51 -3.05 -28.49
C GLY A 67 9.41 -2.01 -28.74
N GLY A 68 9.64 -0.76 -28.31
CA GLY A 68 8.81 0.40 -28.62
C GLY A 68 7.44 0.37 -27.92
N PHE A 69 6.48 1.15 -28.42
CA PHE A 69 5.18 1.35 -27.77
C PHE A 69 4.42 0.05 -27.46
N ALA A 70 4.52 -0.95 -28.33
CA ALA A 70 3.85 -2.24 -28.11
C ALA A 70 4.42 -2.99 -26.90
N GLU A 71 5.74 -2.94 -26.71
CA GLU A 71 6.40 -3.49 -25.52
C GLU A 71 6.01 -2.70 -24.27
N GLU A 72 5.96 -1.37 -24.33
CA GLU A 72 5.55 -0.55 -23.18
C GLU A 72 4.14 -0.86 -22.69
N VAL A 73 3.19 -1.05 -23.61
CA VAL A 73 1.81 -1.44 -23.26
C VAL A 73 1.78 -2.85 -22.67
N PHE A 74 2.53 -3.79 -23.25
CA PHE A 74 2.61 -5.15 -22.73
C PHE A 74 3.25 -5.18 -21.33
N ASP A 75 4.32 -4.44 -21.13
CA ASP A 75 4.99 -4.27 -19.84
C ASP A 75 4.04 -3.72 -18.77
N ASP A 76 3.31 -2.65 -19.07
CA ASP A 76 2.36 -2.06 -18.12
C ASP A 76 1.27 -3.06 -17.71
N MET A 77 0.73 -3.80 -18.68
CA MET A 77 -0.23 -4.88 -18.41
C MET A 77 0.42 -6.02 -17.58
N LEU A 78 1.65 -6.40 -17.91
CA LEU A 78 2.39 -7.45 -17.22
C LEU A 78 2.66 -7.07 -15.76
N TYR A 79 3.14 -5.86 -15.51
CA TYR A 79 3.40 -5.35 -14.17
C TYR A 79 2.12 -5.19 -13.36
N SER A 80 1.00 -4.81 -14.00
CA SER A 80 -0.32 -4.79 -13.36
C SER A 80 -0.72 -6.20 -12.85
N GLU A 81 -0.55 -7.24 -13.65
CA GLU A 81 -0.86 -8.61 -13.25
C GLU A 81 0.11 -9.16 -12.19
N TYR A 82 1.39 -8.79 -12.27
CA TYR A 82 2.36 -9.12 -11.22
C TYR A 82 2.00 -8.45 -9.90
N ALA A 83 1.66 -7.16 -9.92
CA ALA A 83 1.27 -6.43 -8.72
C ALA A 83 0.03 -7.05 -8.05
N LYS A 84 -0.99 -7.44 -8.84
CA LYS A 84 -2.16 -8.17 -8.32
C LYS A 84 -1.78 -9.51 -7.67
N LYS A 85 -0.93 -10.31 -8.32
CA LYS A 85 -0.48 -11.60 -7.76
C LYS A 85 0.32 -11.42 -6.48
N MET A 86 1.19 -10.42 -6.42
CA MET A 86 2.00 -10.10 -5.24
C MET A 86 1.14 -9.60 -4.08
N ALA A 87 0.17 -8.73 -4.35
CA ALA A 87 -0.80 -8.28 -3.34
C ALA A 87 -1.70 -9.41 -2.84
N ALA A 88 -2.13 -10.31 -3.73
CA ALA A 88 -2.90 -11.51 -3.34
C ALA A 88 -2.10 -12.45 -2.42
N GLY A 89 -0.77 -12.50 -2.56
CA GLY A 89 0.11 -13.23 -1.64
C GLY A 89 0.18 -12.62 -0.24
N GLY A 90 -0.06 -11.31 -0.11
CA GLY A 90 -0.06 -10.60 1.18
C GLY A 90 1.33 -10.43 1.81
N ASP A 91 2.40 -10.52 1.01
CA ASP A 91 3.80 -10.44 1.46
C ASP A 91 4.18 -9.03 1.95
N PHE A 92 3.54 -7.99 1.43
CA PHE A 92 3.80 -6.59 1.84
C PHE A 92 3.07 -6.20 3.12
N GLY A 93 1.93 -6.84 3.43
CA GLY A 93 1.20 -6.66 4.67
C GLY A 93 0.49 -5.30 4.83
N ILE A 94 0.47 -4.47 3.80
CA ILE A 94 -0.22 -3.17 3.81
C ILE A 94 -1.73 -3.39 3.82
N ALA A 95 -2.23 -4.32 3.00
CA ALA A 95 -3.65 -4.68 2.99
C ALA A 95 -4.09 -5.14 4.38
N ARG A 96 -3.29 -5.98 5.05
CA ARG A 96 -3.54 -6.47 6.41
C ARG A 96 -3.55 -5.32 7.43
N LEU A 97 -2.60 -4.40 7.33
CA LEU A 97 -2.51 -3.26 8.25
C LEU A 97 -3.73 -2.33 8.10
N LEU A 98 -4.18 -2.07 6.86
CA LEU A 98 -5.40 -1.32 6.61
C LEU A 98 -6.64 -2.05 7.11
N GLN A 99 -6.72 -3.37 6.90
CA GLN A 99 -7.80 -4.20 7.43
C GLN A 99 -7.84 -4.16 8.96
N GLN A 100 -6.69 -4.16 9.65
CA GLN A 100 -6.63 -4.02 11.11
C GLN A 100 -7.01 -2.62 11.59
N GLN A 101 -6.65 -1.60 10.82
CA GLN A 101 -7.01 -0.22 11.16
C GLN A 101 -8.53 0.00 11.05
N PHE A 102 -9.16 -0.51 9.98
CA PHE A 102 -10.57 -0.25 9.65
C PHE A 102 -11.55 -1.38 10.04
N GLY A 103 -11.03 -2.58 10.30
CA GLY A 103 -11.75 -3.77 10.72
C GLY A 103 -11.33 -4.15 12.13
N VAL A 104 -12.31 -4.31 13.02
CA VAL A 104 -12.07 -4.78 14.39
C VAL A 104 -11.76 -6.29 14.33
N GLU A 105 -10.55 -6.64 14.78
CA GLU A 105 -9.99 -7.97 15.12
C GLU A 105 -10.25 -9.17 14.19
#